data_AF-A0A482YYG6-F1
#
_entry.id   AF-A0A482YYG6-F1
#
_cell.length_a   1.000
_cell.length_b   1.000
_cell.length_c   1.000
_cell.angle_alpha   90.00
_cell.angle_beta   90.00
_cell.angle_gamma   90.00
#
_symmetry.space_group_name_H-M   'P 1'
#
loop_
_entity.id
_entity.type
_entity.pdbx_description
1 polymer ?
#
loop_
_entity_poly.entity_id
_entity_poly.type
_entity_poly.pdbx_seq_one_letter_code
_entity_poly.pdbx_strand_id
1 'polypeptide(L)' 'MSSLAKIFNVLKKQGQKVRRQFKDDTNPIFNLGHHIAPDVNPANIAVLVEALHNFRSSQ' A
#
# COMPACT_ATOMS: atom_id res chain seq x y z
N MET A 1 -6.22 19.05 -7.82
CA MET A 1 -6.48 17.65 -7.39
C MET A 1 -7.09 17.70 -5.99
N SER A 2 -8.13 16.91 -5.71
CA SER A 2 -8.76 16.87 -4.37
C SER A 2 -7.79 16.31 -3.33
N SER A 3 -7.99 16.67 -2.06
CA SER A 3 -7.22 16.16 -0.91
C SER A 3 -7.23 14.63 -0.84
N LEU A 4 -8.36 14.01 -1.19
CA LEU A 4 -8.55 12.55 -1.23
C LEU A 4 -7.62 11.88 -2.26
N ALA A 5 -7.57 12.42 -3.49
CA ALA A 5 -6.70 11.88 -4.54
C ALA A 5 -5.22 11.94 -4.16
N LYS A 6 -4.81 12.96 -3.39
CA LYS A 6 -3.44 13.08 -2.88
C LYS A 6 -3.12 11.98 -1.86
N ILE A 7 -4.02 11.69 -0.92
CA ILE A 7 -3.86 10.63 0.08
C ILE A 7 -3.72 9.27 -0.61
N PHE A 8 -4.60 8.97 -1.57
CA PHE A 8 -4.59 7.69 -2.28
C PHE A 8 -3.30 7.48 -3.08
N ASN A 9 -2.80 8.53 -3.74
CA ASN A 9 -1.53 8.47 -4.44
C ASN A 9 -0.34 8.21 -3.50
N VAL A 10 -0.34 8.78 -2.28
CA VAL A 10 0.71 8.51 -1.30
C VAL A 10 0.66 7.05 -0.84
N LEU A 11 -0.51 6.53 -0.48
CA LEU A 11 -0.68 5.15 -0.03
C LEU A 11 -0.20 4.16 -1.09
N LYS A 12 -0.65 4.34 -2.35
CA LYS A 12 -0.21 3.52 -3.48
C LYS A 12 1.31 3.58 -3.65
N LYS A 13 1.91 4.77 -3.64
CA LYS A 13 3.37 4.94 -3.83
C LYS A 13 4.17 4.26 -2.72
N GLN A 14 3.74 4.36 -1.46
CA GLN A 14 4.47 3.75 -0.35
C GLN A 14 4.31 2.23 -0.30
N GLY A 15 3.10 1.70 -0.51
CA GLY A 15 2.87 0.26 -0.59
C GLY A 15 3.72 -0.39 -1.69
N GLN A 16 3.75 0.23 -2.88
CA GLN A 16 4.58 -0.23 -3.99
C GLN A 16 6.09 -0.13 -3.70
N LYS A 17 6.53 0.91 -2.99
CA LYS A 17 7.94 1.07 -2.58
C LYS A 17 8.38 -0.09 -1.68
N VAL A 18 7.59 -0.45 -0.68
CA VAL A 18 7.88 -1.56 0.23
C VAL A 18 7.83 -2.88 -0.53
N ARG A 19 6.82 -3.11 -1.37
CA ARG A 19 6.72 -4.36 -2.15
C ARG A 19 7.95 -4.62 -3.03
N ARG A 20 8.54 -3.58 -3.63
CA ARG A 20 9.76 -3.69 -4.45
C ARG A 20 11.00 -4.16 -3.66
N GLN A 21 11.01 -4.05 -2.34
CA GLN A 21 12.11 -4.55 -1.50
C GLN A 21 12.15 -6.09 -1.47
N PHE A 22 11.06 -6.76 -1.84
CA PHE A 22 10.89 -8.21 -1.79
C PHE A 22 10.77 -8.83 -3.19
N LYS A 23 11.34 -8.20 -4.23
CA LYS A 23 11.17 -8.60 -5.63
C LYS A 23 11.64 -10.03 -5.97
N ASP A 24 12.52 -10.60 -5.16
CA ASP A 24 13.09 -11.94 -5.34
C ASP A 24 12.46 -12.97 -4.38
N ASP A 25 11.52 -12.54 -3.53
CA ASP A 25 10.73 -13.38 -2.64
C ASP A 25 9.36 -13.65 -3.27
N THR A 26 9.02 -14.94 -3.39
CA THR A 26 7.79 -15.40 -4.03
C THR A 26 6.57 -15.33 -3.11
N ASN A 27 6.76 -15.19 -1.80
CA ASN A 27 5.64 -15.10 -0.85
C ASN A 27 5.85 -14.06 0.27
N PRO A 28 6.11 -12.78 -0.05
CA PRO A 28 6.26 -11.76 0.99
C PRO A 28 4.88 -11.43 1.58
N ILE A 29 4.72 -11.64 2.89
CA ILE A 29 3.55 -11.19 3.64
C ILE A 29 3.73 -9.70 3.93
N PHE A 30 2.98 -8.87 3.22
CA PHE A 30 2.94 -7.44 3.53
C PHE A 30 2.20 -7.23 4.86
N ASN A 31 2.76 -6.41 5.74
CA ASN A 31 2.08 -5.91 6.91
C ASN A 31 2.57 -4.49 7.25
N LEU A 32 1.87 -3.83 8.16
CA LEU A 32 2.34 -2.60 8.78
C LEU A 32 3.42 -2.92 9.82
N GLY A 33 4.31 -1.95 10.08
CA GLY A 33 5.29 -2.06 11.17
C GLY A 33 4.68 -1.90 12.57
N HIS A 34 3.39 -1.55 12.65
CA HIS A 34 2.63 -1.41 13.90
C HIS A 34 1.13 -1.54 13.64
N HIS A 35 0.32 -1.48 14.70
CA HIS A 35 -1.15 -1.48 14.62
C HIS A 35 -1.68 -0.28 13.82
N ILE A 36 -2.87 -0.46 13.22
CA ILE A 36 -3.61 0.64 12.61
C ILE A 36 -4.10 1.57 13.73
N ALA A 37 -3.78 2.86 13.63
CA ALA A 37 -4.25 3.85 14.59
C ALA A 37 -5.78 4.04 14.47
N PRO A 38 -6.49 4.29 15.59
CA PRO A 38 -7.96 4.29 15.63
C PRO A 38 -8.61 5.39 14.78
N ASP A 39 -7.87 6.44 14.46
CA ASP A 39 -8.30 7.59 13.65
C ASP A 39 -8.07 7.39 12.14
N VAL A 40 -7.49 6.25 11.73
CA VAL A 40 -7.30 5.94 10.31
C VAL A 40 -8.63 5.61 9.65
N ASN A 41 -8.97 6.37 8.61
CA ASN A 41 -10.15 6.10 7.79
C ASN A 41 -10.04 4.71 7.11
N PRO A 42 -11.01 3.79 7.31
CA PRO A 42 -11.00 2.47 6.68
C PRO A 42 -10.89 2.48 5.15
N ALA A 43 -11.40 3.52 4.47
CA ALA A 43 -11.26 3.67 3.02
C ALA A 43 -9.79 3.78 2.58
N ASN A 44 -8.92 4.34 3.41
CA ASN A 44 -7.48 4.41 3.14
C ASN A 44 -6.84 3.01 3.19
N ILE A 45 -7.32 2.14 4.09
CA ILE A 45 -6.84 0.75 4.19
C ILE A 45 -7.22 -0.03 2.93
N ALA A 46 -8.45 0.15 2.43
CA ALA A 46 -8.90 -0.47 1.18
C ALA A 46 -7.98 -0.10 0.00
N VAL A 47 -7.63 1.19 -0.13
CA VAL A 47 -6.71 1.67 -1.18
C VAL A 47 -5.31 1.06 -1.05
N LEU A 48 -4.80 0.91 0.18
CA LEU A 48 -3.51 0.28 0.41
C LEU A 48 -3.53 -1.21 0.02
N VAL A 49 -4.55 -1.95 0.45
CA VAL A 49 -4.72 -3.38 0.12
C VAL A 49 -4.85 -3.57 -1.39
N GLU A 50 -5.68 -2.76 -2.05
CA GLU A 50 -5.86 -2.79 -3.50
C GLU A 50 -4.53 -2.50 -4.23
N ALA A 51 -3.78 -1.50 -3.79
CA ALA A 51 -2.49 -1.14 -4.39
C ALA A 51 -1.45 -2.27 -4.30
N LEU A 52 -1.51 -3.09 -3.25
CA LEU A 52 -0.62 -4.23 -3.04
C LEU A 52 -1.03 -5.45 -3.85
N HIS A 53 -2.33 -5.78 -3.89
CA HIS A 53 -2.84 -6.89 -4.69
C HIS A 53 -2.76 -6.63 -6.20
N ASN A 54 -3.04 -5.40 -6.62
CA ASN A 54 -2.93 -4.99 -8.03
C ASN A 54 -1.50 -4.63 -8.43
N PHE A 55 -0.51 -4.81 -7.54
CA PHE A 55 0.88 -4.63 -7.90
C PHE A 55 1.31 -5.72 -8.88
N ARG A 56 1.35 -5.35 -10.16
CA ARG A 56 2.10 -6.12 -11.15
C ARG A 56 3.54 -5.64 -11.09
N SER A 57 4.46 -6.55 -10.79
CA SER A 57 5.87 -6.29 -11.07
C SER A 57 5.96 -6.12 -12.58
N SER A 58 6.26 -4.91 -13.05
CA SER A 58 6.81 -4.74 -14.40
C SER A 58 8.18 -5.40 -14.39
N GLN A 59 8.22 -6.71 -14.65
CA GLN A 59 9.41 -7.31 -15.23
C GLN A 59 9.56 -6.78 -16.65
#